data_AF-A0A924RVE2-F1
#
_entry.id   AF-A0A924RVE2-F1
#
_cell.length_a   1.000
_cell.length_b   1.000
_cell.length_c   1.000
_cell.angle_alpha   90.00
_cell.angle_beta   90.00
_cell.angle_gamma   90.00
#
_symmetry.space_group_name_H-M   'P 1'
#
loop_
_entity.id
_entity.type
_entity.pdbx_description
1 polymer ?
#
loop_
_entity_poly.entity_id
_entity_poly.type
_entity_poly.pdbx_seq_one_letter_code
_entity_poly.pdbx_strand_id
1 'polypeptide(L)'
;VTNEIHYLNKVEDELVIESGIIKKILIRDNIDTAKIIATFEYHDELPMVASDKKGLYFQILNDGSYILLKYNKRYLTSKDSLFGTQKKYFLADNPYYYVVHFQKPEFIKKLNADNILAFLPMSLSFKNWIKDNKLDLRREKDAITFFKYYNSQIDKPAH
;
A
#
# COMPACT_ATOMS: atom_id res chain seq x y z
N VAL A 1 -10.43 9.06 21.82
CA VAL A 1 -9.14 8.36 21.65
C VAL A 1 -8.22 9.35 20.94
N THR A 2 -7.20 9.85 21.62
CA THR A 2 -6.18 10.69 20.97
C THR A 2 -5.33 9.74 20.10
N ASN A 3 -5.12 10.09 18.83
CA ASN A 3 -4.36 9.25 17.88
C ASN A 3 -2.85 9.52 18.01
N GLU A 4 -2.37 9.64 19.25
CA GLU A 4 -1.00 10.00 19.59
C GLU A 4 -0.12 8.74 19.59
N ILE A 5 1.12 8.87 19.12
CA ILE A 5 2.11 7.79 19.24
C ILE A 5 2.99 8.09 20.44
N HIS A 6 2.97 7.18 21.40
CA HIS A 6 3.80 7.23 22.60
C HIS A 6 4.97 6.26 22.44
N TYR A 7 6.18 6.71 22.72
CA TYR A 7 7.35 5.85 22.74
C TYR A 7 8.37 6.34 23.77
N LEU A 8 9.15 5.41 24.31
CA LEU A 8 10.22 5.73 25.25
C LEU A 8 11.52 5.98 24.48
N ASN A 9 12.27 6.99 24.90
CA ASN A 9 13.63 7.21 24.41
C ASN A 9 14.63 6.31 25.15
N LYS A 10 15.92 6.43 24.83
CA LYS A 10 17.00 5.61 25.45
C LYS A 10 17.24 5.89 26.93
N VAL A 11 16.67 6.97 27.47
CA VAL A 11 16.76 7.38 28.87
C VAL A 11 15.42 7.27 29.58
N GLU A 12 14.47 6.51 29.00
CA GLU A 12 13.14 6.21 29.54
C GLU A 12 12.17 7.40 29.63
N ASP A 13 12.45 8.53 28.96
CA ASP A 13 11.46 9.60 28.85
C ASP A 13 10.36 9.23 27.86
N GLU A 14 9.12 9.58 28.21
CA GLU A 14 7.98 9.49 27.31
C GLU A 14 8.02 10.62 26.27
N LEU A 15 8.08 10.22 25.00
CA LEU A 15 7.91 11.12 23.87
C LEU A 15 6.55 10.87 23.24
N VAL A 16 5.84 11.96 22.94
CA VAL A 16 4.50 11.94 22.33
C VAL A 16 4.58 12.62 20.96
N ILE A 17 4.06 11.95 19.94
CA ILE A 17 3.84 12.57 18.63
C ILE A 17 2.36 12.86 18.48
N GLU A 18 2.03 14.16 18.32
CA GLU A 18 0.66 14.61 18.11
C GLU A 18 0.05 13.98 16.85
N SER A 19 -1.23 13.63 16.95
CA SER A 19 -1.97 13.02 15.85
C SER A 19 -2.07 13.97 14.65
N GLY A 20 -1.79 13.47 13.44
CA GLY A 20 -1.92 14.24 12.19
C GLY A 20 -0.67 15.00 11.75
N ILE A 21 0.36 15.10 12.60
CA ILE A 21 1.69 15.63 12.23
C ILE A 21 2.47 14.61 11.40
N ILE A 22 2.37 13.32 11.74
CA ILE A 22 3.11 12.27 11.05
C ILE A 22 2.55 12.11 9.63
N LYS A 23 3.32 12.58 8.65
CA LYS A 23 2.99 12.42 7.22
C LYS A 23 3.59 11.18 6.60
N LYS A 24 4.67 10.66 7.19
CA LYS A 24 5.44 9.55 6.62
C LYS A 24 6.08 8.70 7.71
N ILE A 25 6.01 7.39 7.56
CA ILE A 25 6.67 6.40 8.42
C ILE A 25 7.63 5.59 7.55
N LEU A 26 8.89 5.51 7.97
CA LEU A 26 9.94 4.73 7.30
C LEU A 26 10.40 3.61 8.22
N ILE A 27 10.20 2.36 7.81
CA ILE A 27 10.76 1.18 8.47
C ILE A 27 12.07 0.85 7.78
N ARG A 28 13.16 0.77 8.54
CA ARG A 28 14.50 0.47 8.05
C ARG A 28 15.00 -0.86 8.57
N ASP A 29 15.91 -1.46 7.83
CA ASP A 29 16.68 -2.61 8.27
C ASP A 29 17.51 -2.23 9.51
N ASN A 30 17.53 -3.10 10.51
CA ASN A 30 18.20 -2.83 11.78
C ASN A 30 19.72 -2.95 11.68
N ILE A 31 20.23 -3.60 10.63
CA ILE A 31 21.65 -3.75 10.35
C ILE A 31 22.08 -2.67 9.34
N ASP A 32 21.37 -2.57 8.22
CA ASP A 32 21.63 -1.56 7.19
C ASP A 32 20.58 -0.45 7.21
N THR A 33 20.82 0.59 8.00
CA THR A 33 19.88 1.72 8.13
C THR A 33 19.68 2.53 6.83
N ALA A 34 20.51 2.34 5.80
CA ALA A 34 20.26 2.93 4.48
C ALA A 34 19.14 2.19 3.72
N LYS A 35 18.90 0.92 4.06
CA LYS A 35 17.87 0.09 3.43
C LYS A 35 16.51 0.33 4.07
N ILE A 36 15.60 0.92 3.30
CA ILE A 36 14.19 1.09 3.67
C ILE A 36 13.43 -0.20 3.34
N ILE A 37 12.81 -0.82 4.36
CA ILE A 37 12.00 -2.03 4.25
C ILE A 37 10.57 -1.68 3.83
N ALA A 38 10.00 -0.64 4.40
CA ALA A 38 8.65 -0.21 4.09
C ALA A 38 8.48 1.29 4.32
N THR A 39 7.67 1.91 3.49
CA THR A 39 7.29 3.31 3.58
C THR A 39 5.77 3.39 3.69
N PHE A 40 5.28 4.19 4.62
CA PHE A 40 3.88 4.51 4.75
C PHE A 40 3.67 6.00 4.68
N GLU A 41 2.66 6.44 3.94
CA GLU A 41 2.29 7.86 3.81
C GLU A 41 0.86 8.08 4.28
N TYR A 42 0.65 9.20 4.96
CA TYR A 42 -0.64 9.64 5.44
C TYR A 42 -1.42 10.29 4.30
N HIS A 43 -2.66 9.85 4.11
CA HIS A 43 -3.61 10.45 3.18
C HIS A 43 -4.96 10.65 3.88
N ASP A 44 -5.49 11.86 3.79
CA ASP A 44 -6.76 12.30 4.37
C ASP A 44 -7.94 12.25 3.39
N GLU A 45 -7.68 12.38 2.09
CA GLU A 45 -8.71 12.50 1.05
C GLU A 45 -9.09 11.18 0.34
N LEU A 46 -8.59 10.03 0.80
CA LEU A 46 -8.81 8.76 0.10
C LEU A 46 -10.23 8.17 0.36
N PRO A 47 -11.12 8.18 -0.65
CA PRO A 47 -12.57 8.20 -0.44
C PRO A 47 -13.22 6.88 0.00
N MET A 48 -12.51 5.74 -0.03
CA MET A 48 -13.16 4.43 0.13
C MET A 48 -12.93 3.71 1.46
N VAL A 49 -12.13 4.27 2.39
CA VAL A 49 -11.70 3.46 3.55
C VAL A 49 -12.60 3.62 4.78
N ALA A 50 -13.22 4.78 5.00
CA ALA A 50 -14.34 4.95 5.91
C ALA A 50 -14.84 6.40 5.79
N SER A 51 -16.14 6.60 5.58
CA SER A 51 -16.79 7.93 5.59
C SER A 51 -16.62 8.69 6.92
N ASP A 52 -16.11 8.00 7.93
CA ASP A 52 -15.98 8.37 9.34
C ASP A 52 -14.53 8.37 9.84
N LYS A 53 -13.54 7.97 9.02
CA LYS A 53 -12.12 7.98 9.40
C LYS A 53 -11.33 9.01 8.60
N LYS A 54 -10.95 10.09 9.26
CA LYS A 54 -9.97 11.05 8.74
C LYS A 54 -8.58 10.44 8.84
N GLY A 55 -7.84 10.43 7.73
CA GLY A 55 -6.40 10.25 7.75
C GLY A 55 -5.91 8.84 8.02
N LEU A 56 -5.49 8.13 6.98
CA LEU A 56 -4.99 6.77 7.09
C LEU A 56 -3.60 6.66 6.47
N TYR A 57 -2.82 5.71 6.99
CA TYR A 57 -1.52 5.37 6.43
C TYR A 57 -1.67 4.33 5.35
N PHE A 58 -1.09 4.61 4.19
CA PHE A 58 -1.02 3.72 3.05
C PHE A 58 0.43 3.31 2.84
N GLN A 59 0.65 2.01 2.66
CA GLN A 59 1.95 1.50 2.30
C GLN A 59 2.25 1.86 0.84
N ILE A 60 3.42 2.45 0.60
CA ILE A 60 3.97 2.66 -0.73
C ILE A 60 4.64 1.36 -1.17
N LEU A 61 4.23 0.83 -2.32
CA LEU A 61 4.72 -0.45 -2.82
C LEU A 61 5.80 -0.32 -3.90
N ASN A 62 5.93 0.86 -4.52
CA ASN A 62 6.99 1.17 -5.48
C ASN A 62 7.27 2.67 -5.53
N ASP A 63 8.44 3.03 -6.06
CA ASP A 63 8.83 4.40 -6.38
C ASP A 63 8.58 4.73 -7.86
N GLY A 64 8.63 6.02 -8.21
CA GLY A 64 8.47 6.56 -9.57
C GLY A 64 7.19 7.39 -9.74
N SER A 65 6.90 7.83 -10.97
CA SER A 65 5.77 8.73 -11.24
C SER A 65 4.40 8.12 -10.93
N TYR A 66 4.22 6.81 -11.18
CA TYR A 66 2.99 6.09 -10.83
C TYR A 66 3.25 5.19 -9.62
N ILE A 67 2.56 5.49 -8.52
CA ILE A 67 2.77 4.82 -7.23
C ILE A 67 1.58 3.91 -6.94
N LEU A 68 1.87 2.64 -6.65
CA LEU A 68 0.89 1.70 -6.10
C LEU A 68 0.87 1.84 -4.57
N LEU A 69 -0.28 2.26 -4.05
CA LEU A 69 -0.55 2.33 -2.62
C LEU A 69 -1.38 1.13 -2.16
N LYS A 70 -1.16 0.72 -0.91
CA LYS A 70 -1.92 -0.34 -0.24
C LYS A 70 -2.41 0.09 1.14
N TYR A 71 -3.66 -0.21 1.43
CA TYR A 71 -4.24 -0.11 2.77
C TYR A 71 -4.83 -1.45 3.19
N ASN A 72 -4.46 -1.93 4.38
CA ASN A 72 -5.03 -3.14 4.95
C ASN A 72 -6.13 -2.78 5.95
N LYS A 73 -7.38 -3.09 5.61
CA LYS A 73 -8.48 -3.03 6.58
C LYS A 73 -8.49 -4.33 7.38
N ARG A 74 -8.15 -4.24 8.66
CA ARG A 74 -8.25 -5.37 9.57
C ARG A 74 -9.66 -5.47 10.14
N TYR A 75 -10.23 -6.66 10.12
CA TYR A 75 -11.58 -6.92 10.64
C TYR A 75 -11.63 -8.25 11.41
N LEU A 76 -12.52 -8.32 12.39
CA LEU A 76 -12.79 -9.55 13.12
C LEU A 76 -13.70 -10.44 12.26
N THR A 77 -13.32 -11.69 12.07
CA THR A 77 -14.11 -12.68 11.35
C THR A 77 -14.17 -13.97 12.15
N SER A 78 -15.13 -14.84 11.82
CA SER A 78 -15.25 -16.17 12.43
C SER A 78 -15.33 -17.26 11.37
N LYS A 79 -14.83 -18.45 11.69
CA LYS A 79 -15.11 -19.68 10.93
C LYS A 79 -15.77 -20.70 11.83
N ASP A 80 -16.74 -21.42 11.28
CA ASP A 80 -17.36 -22.54 11.96
C ASP A 80 -16.36 -23.70 12.05
N SER A 81 -16.27 -24.30 13.24
CA SER A 81 -15.46 -25.49 13.46
C SER A 81 -16.05 -26.67 12.68
N LEU A 82 -15.25 -27.33 11.84
CA LEU A 82 -15.62 -28.56 11.13
C LEU A 82 -16.05 -29.70 12.08
N PHE A 83 -15.76 -29.59 13.38
CA PHE A 83 -16.06 -30.59 14.41
C PHE A 83 -17.10 -30.13 15.46
N GLY A 84 -17.79 -29.01 15.22
CA GLY A 84 -18.91 -28.60 16.06
C GLY A 84 -18.59 -27.63 17.22
N THR A 85 -19.63 -26.84 17.50
CA THR A 85 -19.98 -26.00 18.67
C THR A 85 -19.13 -24.79 19.06
N GLN A 86 -17.92 -24.57 18.55
CA GLN A 86 -17.18 -23.32 18.85
C GLN A 86 -16.82 -22.51 17.61
N LYS A 87 -17.36 -21.28 17.53
CA LYS A 87 -16.93 -20.27 16.57
C LYS A 87 -15.53 -19.79 16.94
N LYS A 88 -14.57 -19.99 16.04
CA LYS A 88 -13.23 -19.45 16.20
C LYS A 88 -13.18 -18.07 15.57
N TYR A 89 -12.90 -17.06 16.40
CA TYR A 89 -12.69 -15.69 15.94
C TYR A 89 -11.22 -15.47 15.61
N PHE A 90 -10.95 -14.77 14.51
CA PHE A 90 -9.61 -14.37 14.11
C PHE A 90 -9.67 -13.03 13.38
N LEU A 91 -8.55 -12.32 13.38
CA LEU A 91 -8.40 -11.11 12.59
C LEU A 91 -8.03 -11.48 11.17
N ALA A 92 -8.74 -10.92 10.20
CA ALA A 92 -8.42 -11.01 8.78
C ALA A 92 -8.13 -9.62 8.22
N ASP A 93 -7.31 -9.58 7.18
CA ASP A 93 -6.96 -8.36 6.47
C ASP A 93 -7.65 -8.34 5.10
N ASN A 94 -8.27 -7.22 4.76
CA ASN A 94 -8.76 -6.94 3.42
C ASN A 94 -7.90 -5.84 2.79
N PRO A 95 -7.06 -6.15 1.80
CA PRO A 95 -6.22 -5.16 1.15
C PRO A 95 -7.02 -4.33 0.13
N TYR A 96 -6.82 -3.01 0.18
CA TYR A 96 -7.31 -2.03 -0.78
C TYR A 96 -6.12 -1.41 -1.49
N TYR A 97 -6.22 -1.24 -2.80
CA TYR A 97 -5.12 -0.70 -3.62
C TYR A 97 -5.56 0.56 -4.37
N TYR A 98 -4.61 1.47 -4.55
CA TYR A 98 -4.79 2.71 -5.29
C TYR A 98 -3.59 2.96 -6.20
N VAL A 99 -3.82 3.55 -7.37
CA VAL A 99 -2.76 4.15 -8.18
C VAL A 99 -2.73 5.64 -7.88
N VAL A 100 -1.55 6.19 -7.63
CA VAL A 100 -1.36 7.64 -7.47
C VAL A 100 -0.47 8.14 -8.59
N HIS A 101 -0.94 9.20 -9.26
CA HIS A 101 -0.17 9.96 -10.23
C HIS A 101 -0.53 11.43 -10.09
N PHE A 102 0.47 12.32 -10.03
CA PHE A 102 0.29 13.76 -9.73
C PHE A 102 -0.61 14.04 -8.52
N GLN A 103 -0.38 13.32 -7.41
CA GLN A 103 -1.16 13.44 -6.15
C GLN A 103 -2.65 13.10 -6.29
N LYS A 104 -3.10 12.58 -7.44
CA LYS A 104 -4.46 12.12 -7.63
C LYS A 104 -4.54 10.61 -7.44
N PRO A 105 -5.15 10.13 -6.35
CA PRO A 105 -5.33 8.71 -6.13
C PRO A 105 -6.57 8.15 -6.80
N GLU A 106 -6.43 6.99 -7.42
CA GLU A 106 -7.51 6.28 -8.10
C GLU A 106 -7.61 4.84 -7.59
N PHE A 107 -8.81 4.45 -7.18
CA PHE A 107 -9.04 3.16 -6.54
C PHE A 107 -9.01 2.00 -7.53
N ILE A 108 -8.23 0.97 -7.21
CA ILE A 108 -8.18 -0.28 -7.97
C ILE A 108 -9.17 -1.28 -7.36
N LYS A 109 -10.32 -1.47 -8.02
CA LYS A 109 -11.38 -2.38 -7.56
C LYS A 109 -10.87 -3.79 -7.26
N LYS A 110 -9.94 -4.29 -8.08
CA LYS A 110 -9.29 -5.59 -7.89
C LYS A 110 -7.92 -5.56 -8.55
N LEU A 111 -6.90 -6.07 -7.87
CA LEU A 111 -5.58 -6.24 -8.45
C LEU A 111 -5.66 -7.28 -9.59
N ASN A 112 -5.66 -6.79 -10.84
CA ASN A 112 -5.62 -7.58 -12.06
C ASN A 112 -5.17 -6.67 -13.23
N ALA A 113 -4.89 -7.26 -14.38
CA ALA A 113 -4.42 -6.50 -15.54
C ALA A 113 -5.41 -5.42 -15.99
N ASP A 114 -6.69 -5.76 -16.16
CA ASP A 114 -7.67 -4.81 -16.70
C ASP A 114 -7.82 -3.56 -15.82
N ASN A 115 -7.92 -3.72 -14.50
CA ASN A 115 -8.07 -2.59 -13.59
C ASN A 115 -6.77 -1.79 -13.43
N ILE A 116 -5.59 -2.43 -13.45
CA ILE A 116 -4.31 -1.72 -13.33
C ILE A 116 -4.03 -0.91 -14.60
N LEU A 117 -4.16 -1.56 -15.77
CA LEU A 117 -3.80 -0.95 -17.04
C LEU A 117 -4.74 0.20 -17.43
N ALA A 118 -5.97 0.23 -16.89
CA ALA A 118 -6.92 1.32 -17.08
C ALA A 118 -6.42 2.69 -16.55
N PHE A 119 -5.52 2.69 -15.55
CA PHE A 119 -5.01 3.91 -14.93
C PHE A 119 -3.65 4.36 -15.48
N LEU A 120 -3.03 3.55 -16.34
CA LEU A 120 -1.67 3.77 -16.84
C LEU A 120 -1.72 4.11 -18.34
N PRO A 121 -1.27 5.30 -18.77
CA PRO A 121 -1.19 5.62 -20.19
C PRO A 121 -0.21 4.70 -20.92
N MET A 122 -0.47 4.43 -22.20
CA MET A 122 0.36 3.56 -23.04
C MET A 122 0.53 2.11 -22.50
N SER A 123 -0.27 1.71 -21.51
CA SER A 123 -0.18 0.41 -20.84
C SER A 123 -0.41 -0.77 -21.78
N LEU A 124 -1.19 -0.56 -22.84
CA LEU A 124 -1.42 -1.54 -23.90
C LEU A 124 -0.12 -1.96 -24.60
N SER A 125 0.84 -1.05 -24.75
CA SER A 125 2.15 -1.32 -25.35
C SER A 125 3.01 -2.28 -24.50
N PHE A 126 2.66 -2.45 -23.22
CA PHE A 126 3.38 -3.32 -22.29
C PHE A 126 2.69 -4.67 -22.05
N LYS A 127 1.57 -4.96 -22.70
CA LYS A 127 0.88 -6.26 -22.59
C LYS A 127 1.78 -7.44 -22.98
N ASN A 128 2.58 -7.27 -24.04
CA ASN A 128 3.53 -8.30 -24.46
C ASN A 128 4.62 -8.51 -23.41
N TRP A 129 5.17 -7.41 -22.86
CA TRP A 129 6.18 -7.50 -21.81
C TRP A 129 5.65 -8.23 -20.55
N ILE A 130 4.42 -7.95 -20.12
CA ILE A 130 3.76 -8.65 -19.00
C ILE A 130 3.70 -10.16 -19.28
N LYS A 131 3.31 -10.54 -20.50
CA LYS A 131 3.18 -11.94 -20.94
C LYS A 131 4.54 -12.63 -21.01
N ASP A 132 5.54 -11.99 -21.61
CA ASP A 132 6.88 -12.54 -21.80
C ASP A 132 7.59 -12.76 -20.45
N ASN A 133 7.35 -11.86 -19.49
CA ASN A 133 7.84 -11.97 -18.12
C ASN A 133 6.93 -12.82 -17.21
N LYS A 134 5.85 -13.42 -17.76
CA LYS A 134 4.91 -14.30 -17.07
C LYS A 134 4.34 -13.71 -15.78
N LEU A 135 4.08 -12.40 -15.76
CA LEU A 135 3.57 -11.70 -14.59
C LEU A 135 2.07 -11.98 -14.41
N ASP A 136 1.67 -12.41 -13.22
CA ASP A 136 0.27 -12.49 -12.83
C ASP A 136 -0.09 -11.26 -11.99
N LEU A 137 -0.67 -10.24 -12.64
CA LEU A 137 -1.04 -8.98 -11.99
C LEU A 137 -2.15 -9.11 -10.91
N ARG A 138 -2.62 -10.34 -10.60
CA ARG A 138 -3.41 -10.61 -9.40
C ARG A 138 -2.55 -10.78 -8.15
N ARG A 139 -1.24 -10.98 -8.31
CA ARG A 139 -0.26 -11.10 -7.24
C ARG A 139 0.39 -9.74 -7.00
N GLU A 140 0.40 -9.31 -5.75
CA GLU A 140 0.99 -8.02 -5.34
C GLU A 140 2.43 -7.87 -5.83
N LYS A 141 3.26 -8.91 -5.64
CA LYS A 141 4.66 -8.92 -6.07
C LYS A 141 4.82 -8.65 -7.58
N ASP A 142 3.96 -9.25 -8.40
CA ASP A 142 4.05 -9.13 -9.86
C ASP A 142 3.51 -7.76 -10.31
N ALA A 143 2.47 -7.24 -9.64
CA ALA A 143 2.01 -5.88 -9.85
C ALA A 143 3.11 -4.86 -9.52
N ILE A 144 3.76 -4.98 -8.36
CA ILE A 144 4.90 -4.11 -7.97
C ILE A 144 6.01 -4.17 -9.03
N THR A 145 6.34 -5.38 -9.50
CA THR A 145 7.35 -5.57 -10.54
C THR A 145 6.98 -4.83 -11.82
N PHE A 146 5.72 -4.90 -12.24
CA PHE A 146 5.23 -4.18 -13.40
C PHE A 146 5.26 -2.66 -13.21
N PHE A 147 4.82 -2.12 -12.07
CA PHE A 147 4.89 -0.68 -11.78
C PHE A 147 6.32 -0.15 -11.83
N LYS A 148 7.28 -0.87 -11.25
CA LYS A 148 8.71 -0.51 -11.33
C LYS A 148 9.22 -0.48 -12.76
N TYR A 149 8.88 -1.49 -13.56
CA TYR A 149 9.24 -1.51 -14.99
C TYR A 149 8.58 -0.36 -15.74
N TYR A 150 7.27 -0.15 -15.55
CA TYR A 150 6.51 0.91 -16.20
C TYR A 150 7.15 2.28 -15.94
N ASN A 151 7.37 2.62 -14.66
CA ASN A 151 8.05 3.87 -14.27
C ASN A 151 9.44 3.98 -14.90
N SER A 152 10.23 2.90 -14.96
CA SER A 152 11.53 2.91 -15.63
C SER A 152 11.50 3.22 -17.13
N GLN A 153 10.34 3.07 -17.79
CA GLN A 153 10.18 3.40 -19.21
C GLN A 153 9.70 4.83 -19.43
N ILE A 154 8.83 5.34 -18.55
CA ILE A 154 8.25 6.67 -18.69
C ILE A 154 9.07 7.78 -18.01
N ASP A 155 9.84 7.44 -16.97
CA ASP A 155 10.68 8.40 -16.23
C ASP A 155 12.05 8.60 -16.89
N LYS A 156 12.28 8.02 -18.07
CA LYS A 156 13.50 8.27 -18.84
C LYS A 156 13.52 9.74 -19.30
N PRO A 157 14.60 10.49 -19.04
CA PRO A 157 14.72 11.83 -19.60
C PRO A 157 14.70 11.72 -21.13
N ALA A 158 13.89 12.57 -21.78
CA ALA A 158 13.95 12.73 -23.22
C ALA A 158 15.39 13.17 -23.60
N HIS A 159 16.06 12.36 -24.41
CA HIS A 159 17.37 12.67 -24.98
C HIS A 159 17.22 13.64 -26.16
#